data_AF-A0A6I5HDN0-F1
#
_entry.id   AF-A0A6I5HDN0-F1
#
_cell.length_a   1.000
_cell.length_b   1.000
_cell.length_c   1.000
_cell.angle_alpha   90.00
_cell.angle_beta   90.00
_cell.angle_gamma   90.00
#
_symmetry.space_group_name_H-M   'P 1'
#
loop_
_entity.id
_entity.type
_entity.pdbx_description
1 polymer ?
#
loop_
_entity_poly.entity_id
_entity_poly.type
_entity_poly.pdbx_seq_one_letter_code
_entity_poly.pdbx_strand_id
1 'polypeptide(L)'
;DAGLGELFAAQAARTPDAVAVVHGTEELTYRELDARANRAAHRLIAEGVRAGSRVALLQERSVDAVVSTLAVVKAGAVYVPLDTRYPMERIQLIVEQSDVDFFVTDRDPGAVRLPERARVFPTGATSGTEGDPGVRVHPDQPVYAMFTSGSTGV
;
A
#
# COMPACT_ATOMS: atom_id res chain seq x y z
N ASP A 1 -10.94 14.73 14.51
CA ASP A 1 -10.49 14.48 13.12
C ASP A 1 -9.27 13.60 13.14
N ALA A 2 -9.39 12.37 12.63
CA ALA A 2 -8.34 11.37 12.61
C ALA A 2 -8.30 10.71 11.22
N GLY A 3 -7.09 10.46 10.70
CA GLY A 3 -6.89 9.77 9.43
C GLY A 3 -7.14 8.26 9.53
N LEU A 4 -7.30 7.58 8.40
CA LEU A 4 -7.55 6.13 8.37
C LEU A 4 -6.46 5.32 9.10
N GLY A 5 -5.19 5.72 8.97
CA GLY A 5 -4.07 5.06 9.66
C GLY A 5 -4.19 5.13 11.18
N GLU A 6 -4.58 6.30 11.72
CA GLU A 6 -4.80 6.50 13.16
C GLU A 6 -6.00 5.70 13.67
N LEU A 7 -7.10 5.67 12.89
CA LEU A 7 -8.28 4.88 13.21
C LEU A 7 -7.98 3.37 13.25
N PHE A 8 -7.16 2.89 12.31
CA PHE A 8 -6.70 1.51 12.28
C PHE A 8 -5.80 1.19 13.49
N ALA A 9 -4.79 2.03 13.77
CA ALA A 9 -3.92 1.85 14.94
C ALA A 9 -4.72 1.83 16.26
N ALA A 10 -5.73 2.69 16.38
CA ALA A 10 -6.62 2.69 17.53
C ALA A 10 -7.45 1.40 17.64
N GLN A 11 -7.93 0.83 16.51
CA GLN A 11 -8.59 -0.48 16.53
C GLN A 11 -7.63 -1.60 16.90
N ALA A 12 -6.40 -1.57 16.37
CA ALA A 12 -5.41 -2.59 16.68
C ALA A 12 -5.04 -2.61 18.16
N ALA A 13 -4.97 -1.44 18.80
CA ALA A 13 -4.80 -1.35 20.25
C ALA A 13 -6.01 -1.85 21.06
N ARG A 14 -7.24 -1.69 20.53
CA ARG A 14 -8.47 -2.12 21.22
C ARG A 14 -8.67 -3.64 21.22
N THR A 15 -8.36 -4.31 20.11
CA THR A 15 -8.57 -5.77 19.97
C THR A 15 -7.34 -6.46 19.40
N PRO A 16 -6.19 -6.38 20.09
CA PRO A 16 -4.90 -6.74 19.49
C PRO A 16 -4.78 -8.21 19.11
N ASP A 17 -5.43 -9.09 19.87
CA ASP A 17 -5.33 -10.54 19.69
C ASP A 17 -6.49 -11.11 18.84
N ALA A 18 -7.38 -10.25 18.35
CA ALA A 18 -8.42 -10.65 17.40
C ALA A 18 -7.83 -10.81 15.99
N VAL A 19 -8.31 -11.80 15.26
CA VAL A 19 -7.93 -12.04 13.86
C VAL A 19 -8.36 -10.87 12.97
N ALA A 20 -7.41 -10.31 12.22
CA ALA A 20 -7.65 -9.19 11.31
C ALA A 20 -7.68 -9.61 9.84
N VAL A 21 -6.83 -10.56 9.44
CA VAL A 21 -6.74 -11.05 8.06
C VAL A 21 -6.41 -12.53 8.02
N VAL A 22 -7.06 -13.26 7.11
CA VAL A 22 -6.79 -14.67 6.81
C VAL A 22 -6.65 -14.82 5.30
N HIS A 23 -5.60 -15.50 4.85
CA HIS A 23 -5.42 -15.89 3.46
C HIS A 23 -4.79 -17.28 3.37
N GLY A 24 -5.56 -18.27 2.92
CA GLY A 24 -5.12 -19.66 2.94
C GLY A 24 -4.87 -20.14 4.37
N THR A 25 -3.64 -20.54 4.67
CA THR A 25 -3.20 -20.97 6.01
C THR A 25 -2.52 -19.87 6.82
N GLU A 26 -2.29 -18.69 6.23
CA GLU A 26 -1.71 -17.55 6.93
C GLU A 26 -2.82 -16.71 7.57
N GLU A 27 -2.61 -16.35 8.83
CA GLU A 27 -3.50 -15.54 9.63
C GLU A 27 -2.68 -14.50 10.38
N LEU A 28 -3.16 -13.25 10.44
CA LEU A 28 -2.61 -12.24 11.33
C LEU A 28 -3.70 -11.68 12.24
N THR A 29 -3.33 -11.55 13.51
CA THR A 29 -4.05 -10.71 14.46
C THR A 29 -3.89 -9.23 14.13
N TYR A 30 -4.72 -8.38 14.72
CA TYR A 30 -4.60 -6.93 14.58
C TYR A 30 -3.22 -6.41 15.01
N ARG A 31 -2.64 -6.97 16.08
CA ARG A 31 -1.31 -6.60 16.56
C ARG A 31 -0.22 -6.90 15.52
N GLU A 32 -0.27 -8.10 14.94
CA GLU A 32 0.73 -8.54 13.95
C GLU A 32 0.59 -7.77 12.64
N LEU A 33 -0.66 -7.53 12.21
CA LEU A 33 -0.95 -6.75 11.01
C LEU A 33 -0.46 -5.30 11.16
N ASP A 34 -0.75 -4.66 12.31
CA ASP A 34 -0.30 -3.29 12.58
C ASP A 34 1.24 -3.20 12.62
N ALA A 35 1.90 -4.13 13.32
CA ALA A 35 3.36 -4.16 13.40
C ALA A 35 4.02 -4.36 12.02
N ARG A 36 3.50 -5.28 11.18
CA ARG A 36 3.99 -5.48 9.80
C ARG A 36 3.75 -4.24 8.94
N ALA A 37 2.57 -3.63 9.05
CA ALA A 37 2.24 -2.41 8.30
C ALA A 37 3.12 -1.23 8.71
N ASN A 38 3.41 -1.07 10.01
CA ASN A 38 4.30 -0.02 10.53
C ASN A 38 5.72 -0.20 10.00
N ARG A 39 6.28 -1.41 10.02
CA ARG A 39 7.61 -1.70 9.44
C ARG A 39 7.68 -1.33 7.97
N ALA A 40 6.68 -1.75 7.20
CA ALA A 40 6.59 -1.43 5.78
C ALA A 40 6.43 0.08 5.54
N ALA A 41 5.64 0.79 6.36
CA ALA A 41 5.47 2.24 6.28
C ALA A 41 6.78 2.99 6.54
N HIS A 42 7.52 2.60 7.59
CA HIS A 42 8.85 3.18 7.88
C HIS A 42 9.82 3.00 6.72
N ARG A 43 9.81 1.82 6.08
CA ARG A 43 10.63 1.58 4.89
C ARG A 43 10.24 2.49 3.72
N LEU A 44 8.94 2.60 3.42
CA LEU A 44 8.46 3.51 2.37
C LEU A 44 8.89 4.96 2.65
N ILE A 45 8.76 5.42 3.89
CA ILE A 45 9.17 6.77 4.30
C ILE A 45 10.69 6.97 4.14
N ALA A 46 11.50 5.99 4.56
CA ALA A 46 12.96 6.04 4.44
C ALA A 46 13.42 6.13 2.97
N GLU A 47 12.64 5.53 2.07
CA GLU A 47 12.88 5.51 0.62
C GLU A 47 12.29 6.73 -0.11
N GLY A 48 11.70 7.65 0.65
CA GLY A 48 11.29 8.97 0.16
C GLY A 48 9.79 9.16 -0.03
N VAL A 49 8.94 8.17 0.29
CA VAL A 49 7.48 8.36 0.29
C VAL A 49 7.11 9.42 1.32
N ARG A 50 6.26 10.38 0.92
CA ARG A 50 5.75 11.45 1.77
C ARG A 50 4.23 11.43 1.82
N ALA A 51 3.65 12.18 2.75
CA ALA A 51 2.21 12.39 2.76
C ALA A 51 1.75 12.97 1.41
N GLY A 52 0.71 12.37 0.82
CA GLY A 52 0.20 12.72 -0.51
C GLY A 52 0.95 12.11 -1.70
N SER A 53 2.10 11.45 -1.49
CA SER A 53 2.73 10.64 -2.54
C SER A 53 1.78 9.55 -3.03
N ARG A 54 1.90 9.16 -4.30
CA ARG A 54 1.14 8.04 -4.86
C ARG A 54 2.00 6.79 -4.92
N VAL A 55 1.46 5.67 -4.46
CA VAL A 55 2.14 4.37 -4.43
C VAL A 55 1.28 3.35 -5.16
N ALA A 56 1.77 2.83 -6.28
CA ALA A 56 1.11 1.75 -7.00
C ALA A 56 1.30 0.42 -6.27
N LEU A 57 0.20 -0.31 -6.10
CA LEU A 57 0.19 -1.67 -5.55
C LEU A 57 -0.12 -2.65 -6.67
N LEU A 58 0.91 -3.36 -7.15
CA LEU A 58 0.78 -4.38 -8.19
C LEU A 58 1.09 -5.75 -7.58
N GLN A 59 0.09 -6.34 -6.95
CA GLN A 59 0.24 -7.54 -6.13
C GLN A 59 -0.95 -8.48 -6.30
N GLU A 60 -0.73 -9.77 -6.15
CA GLU A 60 -1.82 -10.74 -6.00
C GLU A 60 -2.47 -10.62 -4.62
N ARG A 61 -3.68 -11.17 -4.48
CA ARG A 61 -4.37 -11.22 -3.18
C ARG A 61 -3.55 -12.07 -2.19
N SER A 62 -3.22 -11.48 -1.05
CA SER A 62 -2.39 -12.07 0.00
C SER A 62 -2.51 -11.27 1.30
N VAL A 63 -2.00 -11.82 2.40
CA VAL A 63 -1.79 -11.06 3.65
C VAL A 63 -0.88 -9.84 3.38
N ASP A 64 0.18 -10.05 2.61
CA ASP A 64 1.14 -9.00 2.23
C ASP A 64 0.51 -7.85 1.44
N ALA A 65 -0.51 -8.12 0.61
CA ALA A 65 -1.25 -7.06 -0.07
C ALA A 65 -2.01 -6.16 0.91
N VAL A 66 -2.58 -6.73 1.98
CA VAL A 66 -3.24 -5.96 3.05
C VAL A 66 -2.22 -5.17 3.86
N VAL A 67 -1.08 -5.79 4.21
CA VAL A 67 0.06 -5.12 4.87
C VAL A 67 0.52 -3.92 4.04
N SER A 68 0.72 -4.10 2.73
CA SER A 68 1.21 -3.07 1.82
C SER A 68 0.22 -1.91 1.69
N THR A 69 -1.08 -2.22 1.63
CA THR A 69 -2.14 -1.20 1.62
C THR A 69 -2.09 -0.35 2.89
N LEU A 70 -2.06 -0.99 4.06
CA LEU A 70 -1.99 -0.28 5.35
C LEU A 70 -0.68 0.49 5.51
N ALA A 71 0.43 -0.02 4.99
CA ALA A 71 1.72 0.66 5.01
C ALA A 71 1.68 1.98 4.24
N VAL A 72 1.06 2.00 3.06
CA VAL A 72 0.87 3.23 2.26
C VAL A 72 -0.01 4.22 3.02
N VAL A 73 -1.12 3.75 3.60
CA VAL A 73 -2.02 4.58 4.42
C VAL A 73 -1.28 5.19 5.61
N LYS A 74 -0.49 4.40 6.34
CA LYS A 74 0.28 4.85 7.51
C LYS A 74 1.46 5.74 7.16
N ALA A 75 2.00 5.64 5.95
CA ALA A 75 2.94 6.62 5.40
C ALA A 75 2.25 7.95 4.98
N GLY A 76 0.92 8.03 5.11
CA GLY A 76 0.12 9.17 4.69
C GLY A 76 0.00 9.30 3.18
N ALA A 77 0.29 8.25 2.42
CA ALA A 77 0.29 8.24 0.97
C ALA A 77 -1.04 7.72 0.40
N VAL A 78 -1.21 7.91 -0.91
CA VAL A 78 -2.38 7.50 -1.69
C VAL A 78 -2.04 6.19 -2.41
N TYR A 79 -2.75 5.09 -2.14
CA TYR A 79 -2.51 3.85 -2.87
C TYR A 79 -3.26 3.83 -4.21
N VAL A 80 -2.61 3.32 -5.24
CA VAL A 80 -3.17 3.11 -6.59
C VAL A 80 -3.16 1.61 -6.86
N PRO A 81 -4.29 0.90 -6.68
CA PRO A 81 -4.33 -0.54 -6.89
C PRO A 81 -4.27 -0.87 -8.39
N LEU A 82 -3.32 -1.73 -8.77
CA LEU A 82 -3.16 -2.25 -10.12
C LEU A 82 -3.54 -3.73 -10.11
N ASP A 83 -4.54 -4.10 -10.92
CA ASP A 83 -4.95 -5.49 -11.06
C ASP A 83 -3.94 -6.24 -11.93
N THR A 84 -3.33 -7.27 -11.36
CA THR A 84 -2.33 -8.12 -12.00
C THR A 84 -2.86 -8.91 -13.20
N ARG A 85 -4.18 -8.99 -13.35
CA ARG A 85 -4.89 -9.66 -14.46
C ARG A 85 -5.14 -8.70 -15.63
N TYR A 86 -4.90 -7.41 -15.47
CA TYR A 86 -5.04 -6.47 -16.57
C TYR A 86 -3.94 -6.71 -17.62
N PRO A 87 -4.27 -6.50 -18.91
CA PRO A 87 -3.26 -6.41 -19.96
C PRO A 87 -2.21 -5.35 -19.58
N MET A 88 -0.96 -5.58 -19.99
CA MET A 88 0.15 -4.69 -19.63
C MET A 88 -0.09 -3.25 -20.12
N GLU A 89 -0.73 -3.10 -21.28
CA GLU A 89 -1.09 -1.80 -21.86
C GLU A 89 -2.02 -1.00 -20.94
N ARG A 90 -2.96 -1.69 -20.26
CA ARG A 90 -3.86 -1.06 -19.29
C ARG A 90 -3.13 -0.68 -18.02
N ILE A 91 -2.19 -1.51 -17.57
CA ILE A 91 -1.34 -1.18 -16.41
C ILE A 91 -0.50 0.07 -16.71
N GLN A 92 0.13 0.13 -17.90
CA GLN A 92 0.91 1.29 -18.34
C GLN A 92 0.08 2.56 -18.40
N LEU A 93 -1.12 2.50 -18.99
CA LEU A 93 -2.02 3.64 -19.06
C LEU A 93 -2.38 4.18 -17.67
N ILE A 94 -2.68 3.30 -16.71
CA ILE A 94 -2.97 3.72 -15.34
C ILE A 94 -1.72 4.35 -14.71
N VAL A 95 -0.55 3.76 -14.89
CA VAL A 95 0.72 4.29 -14.35
C VAL A 95 1.02 5.69 -14.90
N GLU A 96 0.84 5.89 -16.19
CA GLU A 96 1.03 7.19 -16.85
C GLU A 96 0.03 8.25 -16.36
N GLN A 97 -1.24 7.88 -16.19
CA GLN A 97 -2.29 8.80 -15.71
C GLN A 97 -2.20 9.09 -14.21
N SER A 98 -1.59 8.19 -13.44
CA SER A 98 -1.55 8.30 -11.98
C SER A 98 -0.38 9.12 -11.46
N ASP A 99 0.63 9.46 -12.27
CA ASP A 99 1.84 10.16 -11.82
C ASP A 99 2.45 9.48 -10.58
N VAL A 100 2.74 8.19 -10.71
CA VAL A 100 3.24 7.33 -9.63
C VAL A 100 4.76 7.16 -9.75
N ASP A 101 5.45 7.48 -8.66
CA ASP A 101 6.90 7.31 -8.53
C ASP A 101 7.29 6.07 -7.71
N PHE A 102 6.35 5.48 -6.97
CA PHE A 102 6.61 4.39 -6.02
C PHE A 102 5.74 3.17 -6.32
N PHE A 103 6.33 1.99 -6.29
CA PHE A 103 5.65 0.72 -6.61
C PHE A 103 5.92 -0.30 -5.52
N VAL A 104 4.88 -0.98 -5.06
CA VAL A 104 5.00 -2.20 -4.24
C VAL A 104 4.50 -3.36 -5.08
N THR A 105 5.31 -4.41 -5.21
CA THR A 105 4.96 -5.58 -6.03
C THR A 105 5.51 -6.89 -5.47
N ASP A 106 4.77 -7.97 -5.68
CA ASP A 106 5.19 -9.36 -5.43
C ASP A 106 5.75 -10.04 -6.70
N ARG A 107 5.76 -9.31 -7.83
CA ARG A 107 6.29 -9.77 -9.11
C ARG A 107 7.74 -9.36 -9.27
N ASP A 108 8.41 -9.98 -10.25
CA ASP A 108 9.70 -9.49 -10.73
C ASP A 108 9.53 -8.05 -11.27
N PRO A 109 10.25 -7.05 -10.72
CA PRO A 109 10.20 -5.68 -11.23
C PRO A 109 10.53 -5.57 -12.73
N GLY A 110 11.35 -6.49 -13.26
CA GLY A 110 11.70 -6.53 -14.69
C GLY A 110 10.54 -6.98 -15.59
N ALA A 111 9.49 -7.58 -15.03
CA ALA A 111 8.31 -8.02 -15.79
C ALA A 111 7.30 -6.89 -16.07
N VAL A 112 7.53 -5.69 -15.52
CA VAL A 112 6.65 -4.53 -15.66
C VAL A 112 7.45 -3.38 -16.24
N ARG A 113 6.98 -2.78 -17.33
CA ARG A 113 7.61 -1.59 -17.88
C ARG A 113 7.20 -0.39 -17.02
N LEU A 114 8.11 0.06 -16.18
CA LEU A 114 7.92 1.19 -15.27
C LEU A 114 8.62 2.45 -15.80
N PRO A 115 8.19 3.65 -15.36
CA PRO A 115 8.94 4.89 -15.58
C PRO A 115 10.39 4.77 -15.08
N GLU A 116 11.34 5.43 -15.73
CA GLU A 116 12.77 5.37 -15.36
C GLU A 116 13.03 5.84 -13.91
N ARG A 117 12.18 6.74 -13.40
CA ARG A 117 12.24 7.26 -12.03
C ARG A 117 11.54 6.37 -10.98
N ALA A 118 10.92 5.28 -11.40
CA ALA A 118 10.14 4.42 -10.51
C ALA A 118 11.02 3.74 -9.46
N ARG A 119 10.62 3.84 -8.20
CA ARG A 119 11.20 3.08 -7.10
C ARG A 119 10.31 1.89 -6.79
N VAL A 120 10.88 0.70 -6.87
CA VAL A 120 10.14 -0.56 -6.69
C VAL A 120 10.53 -1.22 -5.38
N PHE A 121 9.53 -1.61 -4.60
CA PHE A 121 9.68 -2.27 -3.32
C PHE A 121 9.05 -3.67 -3.38
N PRO A 122 9.77 -4.70 -2.93
CA PRO A 122 9.17 -6.02 -2.73
C PRO A 122 8.23 -5.99 -1.52
N THR A 123 7.27 -6.93 -1.50
CA THR A 123 6.40 -7.20 -0.36
C THR A 123 7.15 -7.83 0.81
N GLY A 124 6.46 -8.03 1.94
CA GLY A 124 6.97 -8.86 3.03
C GLY A 124 8.08 -8.21 3.86
N ALA A 125 8.00 -6.91 4.15
CA ALA A 125 8.94 -6.26 5.06
C ALA A 125 8.84 -6.87 6.48
N THR A 126 9.87 -7.62 6.90
CA THR A 126 9.90 -8.35 8.17
C THR A 126 10.72 -7.66 9.26
N SER A 127 11.59 -6.71 8.92
CA SER A 127 12.48 -6.02 9.84
C SER A 127 12.19 -4.51 9.92
N GLY A 128 12.60 -3.88 11.02
CA GLY A 128 12.42 -2.45 11.27
C GLY A 128 11.51 -2.15 12.46
N THR A 129 11.16 -0.88 12.60
CA THR A 129 10.35 -0.36 13.71
C THR A 129 8.89 -0.80 13.61
N GLU A 130 8.38 -1.38 14.70
CA GLU A 130 6.98 -1.82 14.78
C GLU A 130 6.02 -0.72 15.25
N GLY A 131 6.55 0.37 15.83
CA GLY A 131 5.75 1.50 16.30
C GLY A 131 5.20 2.34 15.15
N ASP A 132 4.03 2.95 15.37
CA ASP A 132 3.36 3.78 14.39
C ASP A 132 4.29 4.90 13.88
N PRO A 133 4.35 5.17 12.56
CA PRO A 133 5.22 6.19 11.99
C PRO A 133 4.79 7.62 12.37
N GLY A 134 3.60 7.83 12.92
CA GLY A 134 3.14 9.12 13.45
C GLY A 134 2.84 10.17 12.38
N VAL A 135 2.64 9.74 11.13
CA VAL A 135 2.30 10.65 10.02
C VAL A 135 0.86 11.11 10.18
N ARG A 136 0.68 12.41 10.42
CA ARG A 136 -0.65 13.03 10.50
C ARG A 136 -1.10 13.48 9.12
N VAL A 137 -2.31 13.10 8.75
CA VAL A 137 -2.97 13.49 7.49
C VAL A 137 -4.29 14.18 7.77
N HIS A 138 -4.67 15.11 6.90
CA HIS A 138 -5.98 15.74 6.97
C HIS A 138 -7.08 14.72 6.58
N PRO A 139 -8.28 14.74 7.20
CA PRO A 139 -9.37 13.82 6.84
C PRO A 139 -9.77 13.87 5.36
N ASP A 140 -9.69 15.05 4.74
CA ASP A 140 -10.00 15.24 3.31
C ASP A 140 -8.86 14.84 2.37
N GLN A 141 -7.71 14.41 2.90
CA GLN A 141 -6.62 13.92 2.07
C GLN A 141 -7.04 12.60 1.40
N PRO A 142 -6.81 12.43 0.08
CA PRO A 142 -7.07 11.16 -0.58
C PRO A 142 -6.32 10.01 0.08
N VAL A 143 -6.96 8.84 0.12
CA VAL A 143 -6.37 7.57 0.59
C VAL A 143 -6.10 6.63 -0.58
N TYR A 144 -6.90 6.70 -1.63
CA TYR A 144 -6.71 5.90 -2.85
C TYR A 144 -7.11 6.64 -4.12
N ALA A 145 -6.61 6.15 -5.24
CA ALA A 145 -7.06 6.52 -6.58
C ALA A 145 -7.36 5.24 -7.37
N MET A 146 -8.61 5.07 -7.84
CA MET A 146 -9.06 3.89 -8.58
C MET A 146 -9.55 4.28 -9.97
N PHE A 147 -9.22 3.44 -10.95
CA PHE A 147 -9.54 3.66 -12.36
C PHE A 147 -10.74 2.82 -12.76
N THR A 148 -11.68 3.44 -13.45
CA THR A 148 -12.89 2.76 -13.94
C THR A 148 -12.56 1.90 -15.17
N SER A 149 -13.50 1.03 -15.57
CA SER A 149 -13.31 0.06 -16.64
C SER A 149 -12.99 0.66 -18.03
N GLY A 150 -13.09 1.98 -18.22
CA GLY A 150 -12.64 2.66 -19.43
C GLY A 150 -13.52 2.39 -20.66
N SER A 151 -14.81 2.06 -20.48
CA SER A 151 -15.73 1.78 -21.59
C SER A 151 -15.94 2.97 -22.55
N THR A 152 -15.54 4.18 -22.15
CA THR A 152 -15.68 5.41 -22.93
C THR A 152 -14.41 5.83 -23.68
N GLY A 153 -13.33 5.03 -23.66
CA GLY A 153 -12.16 5.24 -24.52
C GLY A 153 -11.43 6.57 -24.35
N VAL A 154 -11.13 6.96 -23.09
CA VAL A 154 -10.14 8.02 -22.82
C VAL A 154 -8.72 7.49 -22.93
#